data_AF-A0A518DQP7-F1
#
_entry.id   AF-A0A518DQP7-F1
#
_cell.length_a   1.000
_cell.length_b   1.000
_cell.length_c   1.000
_cell.angle_alpha   90.00
_cell.angle_beta   90.00
_cell.angle_gamma   90.00
#
_symmetry.space_group_name_H-M   'P 1'
#
loop_
_entity.id
_entity.type
_entity.pdbx_description
1 polymer ?
#
loop_
_entity_poly.entity_id
_entity_poly.type
_entity_poly.pdbx_seq_one_letter_code
_entity_poly.pdbx_strand_id
1 'polypeptide(L)'
;MGKKNKKKSAPEKVRPNRSIESKTSTAATVMWMLCTLLATATEIMFLITWAVLLAGWVNMPLLKAFGAMMLLASLVVGLFCLGLTFMVYRVREEKPPGLVVGWSVIAGLAPFVLFVLADRFPPP
;
A
#
# COMPACT_ATOMS: atom_id res chain seq x y z
N MET A 1 -49.28 -32.43 37.14
CA MET A 1 -48.58 -31.16 37.41
C MET A 1 -47.16 -31.24 36.83
N GLY A 2 -46.90 -30.64 35.67
CA GLY A 2 -45.58 -30.65 35.01
C GLY A 2 -45.06 -29.22 34.85
N LYS A 3 -43.96 -28.89 35.56
CA LYS A 3 -43.31 -27.57 35.52
C LYS A 3 -42.67 -27.33 34.14
N LYS A 4 -43.20 -26.36 33.38
CA LYS A 4 -42.60 -25.85 32.14
C LYS A 4 -41.35 -25.01 32.46
N ASN A 5 -40.16 -25.52 32.15
CA ASN A 5 -38.92 -24.76 32.19
C ASN A 5 -38.89 -23.76 31.02
N LYS A 6 -39.11 -22.48 31.31
CA LYS A 6 -38.83 -21.37 30.38
C LYS A 6 -37.31 -21.17 30.30
N LYS A 7 -36.69 -21.65 29.22
CA LYS A 7 -35.33 -21.23 28.81
C LYS A 7 -35.36 -19.72 28.59
N LYS A 8 -34.68 -18.96 29.46
CA LYS A 8 -34.33 -17.56 29.22
C LYS A 8 -33.40 -17.52 28.02
N SER A 9 -33.89 -17.08 26.87
CA SER A 9 -33.06 -16.68 25.73
C SER A 9 -32.15 -15.55 26.20
N ALA A 10 -30.84 -15.74 26.06
CA ALA A 10 -29.86 -14.69 26.31
C ALA A 10 -30.19 -13.49 25.40
N PRO A 11 -29.98 -12.25 25.89
CA PRO A 11 -30.20 -11.06 25.06
C PRO A 11 -29.29 -11.16 23.84
N GLU A 12 -29.90 -11.20 22.67
CA GLU A 12 -29.24 -11.05 21.39
C GLU A 12 -28.43 -9.75 21.47
N LYS A 13 -27.08 -9.87 21.48
CA LYS A 13 -26.20 -8.72 21.38
C LYS A 13 -26.63 -7.99 20.12
N VAL A 14 -27.31 -6.85 20.30
CA VAL A 14 -27.55 -5.85 19.26
C VAL A 14 -26.19 -5.61 18.64
N ARG A 15 -25.95 -6.21 17.47
CA ARG A 15 -24.74 -5.92 16.71
C ARG A 15 -24.77 -4.42 16.52
N PRO A 16 -23.71 -3.68 16.93
CA PRO A 16 -23.70 -2.24 16.77
C PRO A 16 -24.11 -1.97 15.33
N ASN A 17 -25.20 -1.20 15.19
CA ASN A 17 -25.68 -0.68 13.94
C ASN A 17 -24.42 -0.30 13.16
N ARG A 18 -24.10 -1.02 12.07
CA ARG A 18 -22.96 -0.67 11.21
C ARG A 18 -23.22 0.78 10.86
N SER A 19 -22.57 1.69 11.58
CA SER A 19 -22.54 3.09 11.25
C SER A 19 -22.18 3.06 9.77
N ILE A 20 -23.03 3.67 8.96
CA ILE A 20 -22.84 3.73 7.52
C ILE A 20 -21.51 4.45 7.38
N GLU A 21 -20.42 3.68 7.28
CA GLU A 21 -19.07 4.20 7.23
C GLU A 21 -19.10 5.20 6.07
N SER A 22 -18.64 6.42 6.34
CA SER A 22 -18.79 7.49 5.37
C SER A 22 -18.24 7.01 4.02
N LYS A 23 -18.99 7.20 2.94
CA LYS A 23 -18.56 6.81 1.58
C LYS A 23 -17.15 7.35 1.27
N THR A 24 -16.81 8.48 1.86
CA THR A 24 -15.48 9.10 1.81
C THR A 24 -14.38 8.24 2.46
N SER A 25 -14.64 7.60 3.60
CA SER A 25 -13.69 6.69 4.27
C SER A 25 -13.37 5.48 3.41
N THR A 26 -14.42 4.88 2.82
CA THR A 26 -14.27 3.74 1.92
C THR A 26 -13.51 4.13 0.66
N ALA A 27 -13.85 5.25 0.03
CA ALA A 27 -13.14 5.75 -1.15
C ALA A 27 -11.66 6.03 -0.86
N ALA A 28 -11.35 6.68 0.26
CA ALA A 28 -9.97 6.94 0.69
C ALA A 28 -9.18 5.64 0.89
N THR A 29 -9.81 4.63 1.49
CA THR A 29 -9.19 3.31 1.70
C THR A 29 -8.89 2.60 0.38
N VAL A 30 -9.84 2.61 -0.57
CA VAL A 30 -9.64 2.03 -1.90
C VAL A 30 -8.53 2.77 -2.65
N MET A 31 -8.53 4.10 -2.63
CA MET A 31 -7.50 4.91 -3.26
C MET A 31 -6.11 4.63 -2.66
N TRP A 32 -6.01 4.50 -1.34
CA TRP A 32 -4.79 4.12 -0.65
C TRP A 32 -4.28 2.73 -1.07
N MET A 33 -5.17 1.73 -1.15
CA MET A 33 -4.80 0.38 -1.58
C MET A 33 -4.32 0.36 -3.04
N LEU A 34 -5.02 1.05 -3.95
CA LEU A 34 -4.62 1.16 -5.35
C LEU A 34 -3.29 1.89 -5.50
N CYS A 35 -3.07 2.96 -4.73
CA CYS A 35 -1.82 3.69 -4.72
C CYS A 35 -0.66 2.82 -4.19
N THR A 36 -0.90 2.04 -3.15
CA THR A 36 0.09 1.07 -2.62
C THR A 36 0.44 0.01 -3.67
N LEU A 37 -0.56 -0.55 -4.34
CA LEU A 37 -0.33 -1.52 -5.43
C LEU A 37 0.48 -0.90 -6.57
N LEU A 38 0.12 0.32 -7.00
CA LEU A 38 0.86 1.03 -8.05
C LEU A 38 2.31 1.32 -7.63
N ALA A 39 2.54 1.75 -6.38
CA ALA A 39 3.87 1.96 -5.84
C ALA A 39 4.70 0.68 -5.98
N THR A 40 4.21 -0.44 -5.45
CA THR A 40 4.91 -1.73 -5.53
C THR A 40 5.15 -2.20 -6.97
N ALA A 41 4.19 -1.99 -7.87
CA ALA A 41 4.36 -2.36 -9.28
C ALA A 41 5.47 -1.56 -9.94
N THR A 42 5.53 -0.24 -9.70
CA THR A 42 6.60 0.61 -10.24
C THR A 42 7.98 0.25 -9.67
N GLU A 43 8.06 -0.11 -8.39
CA GLU A 43 9.29 -0.59 -7.76
C GLU A 43 9.78 -1.89 -8.38
N ILE A 44 8.89 -2.88 -8.54
CA ILE A 44 9.22 -4.16 -9.17
C ILE A 44 9.74 -3.94 -10.59
N MET A 45 9.09 -3.10 -11.38
CA MET A 45 9.54 -2.79 -12.75
C MET A 45 10.91 -2.11 -12.77
N PHE A 46 11.17 -1.21 -11.82
CA PHE A 46 12.49 -0.61 -11.66
C PHE A 46 13.54 -1.67 -11.29
N LEU A 47 13.27 -2.53 -10.30
CA LEU A 47 14.20 -3.58 -9.86
C LEU A 47 14.51 -4.59 -10.97
N ILE A 48 13.50 -4.97 -11.76
CA ILE A 48 13.70 -5.84 -12.94
C ILE A 48 14.62 -5.14 -13.95
N THR A 49 14.33 -3.88 -14.28
CA THR A 49 15.14 -3.10 -15.23
C THR A 49 16.58 -2.99 -14.75
N TRP A 50 16.76 -2.69 -13.46
CA TRP A 50 18.05 -2.58 -12.81
C TRP A 50 18.83 -3.90 -12.85
N ALA A 51 18.18 -5.02 -12.52
CA ALA A 51 18.79 -6.35 -12.56
C ALA A 51 19.23 -6.75 -13.97
N VAL A 52 18.42 -6.45 -14.99
CA VAL A 52 18.76 -6.71 -16.40
C VAL A 52 19.98 -5.90 -16.84
N LEU A 53 20.07 -4.64 -16.43
CA LEU A 53 21.24 -3.79 -16.72
C LEU A 53 22.50 -4.31 -16.01
N LEU A 54 22.41 -4.67 -14.73
CA LEU A 54 23.53 -5.23 -13.97
C LEU A 54 24.04 -6.57 -14.55
N ALA A 55 23.13 -7.40 -15.04
CA ALA A 55 23.50 -8.68 -15.65
C ALA A 55 24.18 -8.52 -17.02
N GLY A 56 24.21 -7.31 -17.58
CA GLY A 56 24.79 -7.03 -18.89
C GLY A 56 24.05 -7.70 -20.05
N TRP A 57 22.83 -8.18 -19.84
CA TRP A 57 22.05 -8.90 -20.86
C TRP A 57 21.67 -7.99 -22.02
N VAL A 58 21.36 -6.73 -21.73
CA VAL A 58 20.95 -5.73 -22.72
C VAL A 58 21.47 -4.37 -22.29
N ASN A 59 22.37 -3.76 -23.07
CA ASN A 59 22.88 -2.41 -22.80
C ASN A 59 22.28 -1.41 -23.80
N MET A 60 20.98 -1.17 -23.68
CA MET A 60 20.24 -0.24 -24.54
C MET A 60 20.00 1.09 -23.81
N PRO A 61 20.33 2.26 -24.39
CA PRO A 61 20.07 3.57 -23.79
C PRO A 61 18.59 3.78 -23.41
N LEU A 62 17.68 3.22 -24.21
CA LEU A 62 16.24 3.26 -23.95
C LEU A 62 15.85 2.55 -22.64
N LEU A 63 16.51 1.42 -22.33
CA LEU A 63 16.24 0.66 -21.11
C LEU A 63 16.73 1.43 -19.86
N LYS A 64 17.88 2.13 -19.97
CA LYS A 64 18.38 3.03 -18.92
C LYS A 64 17.39 4.18 -18.66
N ALA A 65 16.91 4.83 -19.72
CA ALA A 65 15.90 5.89 -19.61
C ALA A 65 14.59 5.38 -18.99
N PHE A 66 14.13 4.19 -19.40
CA PHE A 66 12.94 3.55 -18.82
C PHE A 66 13.08 3.30 -17.32
N GLY A 67 14.23 2.76 -16.88
CA GLY A 67 14.52 2.57 -15.47
C GLY A 67 14.48 3.87 -14.67
N ALA A 68 15.11 4.93 -15.18
CA ALA A 68 15.06 6.25 -14.53
C ALA A 68 13.64 6.82 -14.44
N MET A 69 12.84 6.67 -15.51
CA MET A 69 11.43 7.09 -15.50
C MET A 69 10.58 6.28 -14.50
N MET A 70 10.81 4.97 -14.39
CA MET A 70 10.13 4.13 -13.40
C MET A 70 10.50 4.52 -11.97
N LEU A 71 11.78 4.81 -11.70
CA LEU A 71 12.22 5.30 -10.39
C LEU A 71 11.57 6.63 -10.03
N LEU A 72 11.52 7.58 -10.97
CA LEU A 72 10.84 8.87 -10.78
C LEU A 72 9.34 8.69 -10.52
N ALA A 73 8.67 7.85 -11.32
CA ALA A 73 7.26 7.53 -11.11
C ALA A 73 7.03 6.91 -9.73
N SER A 74 7.90 5.99 -9.31
CA SER A 74 7.84 5.34 -8.01
C SER A 74 8.03 6.33 -6.86
N LEU A 75 8.94 7.30 -6.97
CA LEU A 75 9.09 8.37 -5.97
C LEU A 75 7.81 9.20 -5.80
N VAL A 76 7.19 9.60 -6.91
CA VAL A 76 5.95 10.38 -6.88
C VAL A 76 4.82 9.56 -6.25
N VAL A 77 4.61 8.33 -6.73
CA VAL A 77 3.55 7.45 -6.21
C VAL A 77 3.81 7.06 -4.75
N GLY A 78 5.06 6.82 -4.36
CA GLY A 78 5.46 6.54 -2.98
C GLY A 78 5.13 7.70 -2.04
N LEU A 79 5.38 8.94 -2.47
CA LEU A 79 5.00 10.14 -1.70
C LEU A 79 3.48 10.23 -1.51
N PHE A 80 2.69 10.01 -2.57
CA PHE A 80 1.23 9.94 -2.47
C PHE A 80 0.77 8.80 -1.55
N CYS A 81 1.42 7.64 -1.61
CA CYS A 81 1.12 6.50 -0.77
C CYS A 81 1.32 6.82 0.72
N LEU A 82 2.43 7.48 1.08
CA LEU A 82 2.69 7.93 2.46
C LEU A 82 1.65 8.95 2.93
N GLY A 83 1.33 9.93 2.09
CA GLY A 83 0.29 10.93 2.38
C GLY A 83 -1.09 10.29 2.59
N LEU A 84 -1.48 9.35 1.72
CA LEU A 84 -2.73 8.60 1.84
C LEU A 84 -2.73 7.68 3.06
N THR A 85 -1.61 7.06 3.40
CA THR A 85 -1.48 6.25 4.62
C THR A 85 -1.81 7.09 5.86
N PHE A 86 -1.23 8.30 5.95
CA PHE A 86 -1.55 9.24 7.04
C PHE A 86 -3.02 9.67 7.03
N MET A 87 -3.60 9.94 5.86
CA MET A 87 -5.00 10.31 5.71
C MET A 87 -5.95 9.18 6.14
N VAL A 88 -5.72 7.94 5.71
CA VAL A 88 -6.54 6.78 6.10
C VAL A 88 -6.50 6.56 7.60
N TYR A 89 -5.34 6.76 8.24
CA TYR A 89 -5.22 6.70 9.70
C TYR A 89 -6.06 7.72 10.45
N ARG A 90 -6.30 8.89 9.84
CA ARG A 90 -7.12 9.94 10.44
C ARG A 90 -8.61 9.80 10.17
N VAL A 91 -8.98 9.31 8.99
CA VAL A 91 -10.38 9.28 8.54
C VAL A 91 -11.10 8.03 9.05
N ARG A 92 -10.39 6.90 9.22
CA ARG A 92 -11.04 5.65 9.65
C ARG A 92 -11.21 5.60 11.16
N GLU A 93 -12.44 5.32 11.61
CA GLU A 93 -12.73 4.99 13.01
C GLU A 93 -12.11 3.65 13.40
N GLU A 94 -12.23 2.64 12.53
CA GLU A 94 -11.58 1.35 12.70
C GLU A 94 -10.19 1.36 12.06
N LYS A 95 -9.17 1.18 12.90
CA LYS A 95 -7.77 1.20 12.46
C LYS A 95 -7.52 0.11 11.42
N PRO A 96 -6.82 0.42 10.31
CA PRO A 96 -6.42 -0.59 9.34
C PRO A 96 -5.49 -1.62 9.98
N PRO A 97 -5.48 -2.88 9.48
CA PRO A 97 -4.60 -3.92 9.99
C PRO A 97 -3.14 -3.50 9.85
N GLY A 98 -2.39 -3.61 10.95
CA GLY A 98 -1.03 -3.06 11.04
C GLY A 98 -0.04 -3.60 10.01
N LEU A 99 -0.25 -4.83 9.52
CA LEU A 99 0.56 -5.42 8.44
C LEU A 99 0.45 -4.62 7.14
N VAL A 100 -0.76 -4.22 6.75
CA VAL A 100 -0.99 -3.45 5.52
C VAL A 100 -0.39 -2.06 5.64
N VAL A 101 -0.48 -1.48 6.82
CA VAL A 101 0.15 -0.19 7.13
C VAL A 101 1.67 -0.29 7.05
N GLY A 102 2.27 -1.28 7.70
CA GLY A 102 3.70 -1.50 7.63
C GLY A 102 4.17 -1.65 6.19
N TRP A 103 3.44 -2.45 5.40
CA TRP A 103 3.76 -2.63 3.99
C TRP A 103 3.65 -1.36 3.16
N SER A 104 2.58 -0.58 3.32
CA SER A 104 2.40 0.68 2.58
C SER A 104 3.42 1.75 2.98
N VAL A 105 3.86 1.79 4.24
CA VAL A 105 4.99 2.63 4.66
C VAL A 105 6.29 2.17 4.01
N ILE A 106 6.56 0.86 3.98
CA ILE A 106 7.74 0.30 3.32
C ILE A 106 7.73 0.63 1.82
N ALA A 107 6.63 0.33 1.11
CA ALA A 107 6.47 0.62 -0.31
C ALA A 107 6.48 2.13 -0.62
N GLY A 108 6.08 2.97 0.34
CA GLY A 108 6.17 4.42 0.22
C GLY A 108 7.59 4.95 0.40
N LEU A 109 8.40 4.34 1.27
CA LEU A 109 9.77 4.76 1.58
C LEU A 109 10.83 4.10 0.70
N ALA A 110 10.58 2.89 0.21
CA ALA A 110 11.50 2.14 -0.62
C ALA A 110 12.00 2.89 -1.87
N PRO A 111 11.21 3.70 -2.63
CA PRO A 111 11.78 4.41 -3.77
C PRO A 111 12.80 5.47 -3.36
N PHE A 112 12.69 6.05 -2.16
CA PHE A 112 13.67 7.01 -1.64
C PHE A 112 14.98 6.31 -1.28
N VAL A 113 14.89 5.12 -0.67
CA VAL A 113 16.06 4.29 -0.37
C VAL A 113 16.72 3.85 -1.67
N LEU A 114 15.94 3.37 -2.64
CA LEU A 114 16.42 2.96 -3.95
C LEU A 114 17.05 4.12 -4.73
N PHE A 115 16.49 5.33 -4.63
CA PHE A 115 17.07 6.52 -5.26
C PHE A 115 18.45 6.84 -4.69
N VAL A 116 18.60 6.83 -3.37
CA VAL A 116 19.91 7.04 -2.71
C VAL A 116 20.90 5.94 -3.09
N LEU A 117 20.46 4.69 -3.14
CA LEU A 117 21.32 3.57 -3.54
C LEU A 117 21.71 3.65 -5.02
N ALA A 118 20.78 4.03 -5.89
CA ALA A 118 21.01 4.13 -7.33
C ALA A 118 21.98 5.27 -7.68
N ASP A 119 21.89 6.38 -6.96
CA ASP A 119 22.84 7.49 -7.07
C ASP A 119 24.26 7.07 -6.63
N ARG A 120 24.36 6.25 -5.59
CA ARG A 120 25.65 5.77 -5.06
C ARG A 120 26.27 4.63 -5.87
N PHE A 121 25.44 3.78 -6.47
CA PHE A 121 25.85 2.59 -7.20
C PHE A 121 25.17 2.54 -8.57
N PRO A 122 25.52 3.42 -9.53
CA PRO A 122 24.90 3.40 -10.84
C PRO A 122 25.17 2.08 -11.57
N PRO A 123 24.22 1.56 -12.36
CA PRO A 123 24.45 0.38 -13.17
C PRO A 123 25.43 0.73 -14.31
N PRO A 124 26.23 -0.24 -14.79
CA PRO A 124 27.23 -0.02 -15.83
C PRO A 124 26.63 0.43 -17.18
#